data_AF-A0AAW8AQF6-F1
#
_entry.id   AF-A0AAW8AQF6-F1
#
_cell.length_a   1.000
_cell.length_b   1.000
_cell.length_c   1.000
_cell.angle_alpha   90.00
_cell.angle_beta   90.00
_cell.angle_gamma   90.00
#
_symmetry.space_group_name_H-M   'P 1'
#
loop_
_entity.id
_entity.type
_entity.pdbx_description
1 polymer ?
#
loop_
_entity_poly.entity_id
_entity_poly.type
_entity_poly.pdbx_seq_one_letter_code
_entity_poly.pdbx_strand_id
1 'polypeptide(L)'
;MWLLDQWAERHILDAQTKGEFDNLPGSGEPLTLDDDSHVPAELRAGYRLLKNAGCLPPELEQRREAVALADLLKGVRQDDPRHAELS
;
A
#
# COMPACT_ATOMS: atom_id res chain seq x y z
N MET A 1 -9.29 -11.04 -29.24
CA MET A 1 -9.03 -11.08 -27.79
C MET A 1 -7.63 -11.64 -27.59
N TRP A 2 -6.77 -10.96 -26.84
CA TRP A 2 -5.40 -11.42 -26.60
C TRP A 2 -5.39 -12.66 -25.67
N LEU A 3 -4.28 -13.42 -25.68
CA LEU A 3 -4.12 -14.61 -24.83
C LEU A 3 -4.29 -14.31 -23.34
N LEU A 4 -3.85 -13.12 -22.90
CA LEU A 4 -3.97 -12.66 -21.52
C LEU A 4 -5.43 -12.50 -21.07
N ASP A 5 -6.28 -11.95 -21.93
CA ASP A 5 -7.71 -11.75 -21.65
C ASP A 5 -8.40 -13.09 -21.41
N GLN A 6 -8.10 -14.10 -22.25
CA GLN A 6 -8.68 -15.44 -22.11
C GLN A 6 -8.25 -16.13 -20.82
N TRP A 7 -7.00 -15.88 -20.39
CA TRP A 7 -6.46 -16.48 -19.18
C TRP A 7 -7.05 -15.84 -17.93
N ALA A 8 -7.18 -14.51 -17.93
CA ALA A 8 -7.86 -13.76 -16.87
C ALA A 8 -9.34 -14.19 -16.74
N GLU A 9 -10.07 -14.25 -17.85
CA GLU A 9 -11.48 -14.69 -17.88
C GLU A 9 -11.63 -16.09 -17.28
N ARG A 10 -10.76 -17.03 -17.68
CA ARG A 10 -10.82 -18.41 -17.18
C ARG A 10 -10.57 -18.50 -15.67
N HIS A 11 -9.65 -17.70 -15.14
CA HIS A 11 -9.39 -17.63 -13.70
C HIS A 11 -10.59 -17.05 -12.93
N ILE A 12 -11.20 -15.99 -13.44
CA ILE A 12 -12.38 -15.37 -12.83
C ILE A 12 -13.55 -16.37 -12.77
N LEU A 13 -13.80 -17.09 -13.87
CA LEU A 13 -14.87 -18.09 -13.95
C LEU A 13 -14.65 -19.28 -13.00
N ASP A 14 -13.40 -19.74 -12.87
CA ASP A 14 -13.06 -20.83 -11.95
C ASP A 14 -13.27 -20.41 -10.48
N ALA A 15 -12.84 -19.21 -10.10
CA ALA A 15 -13.08 -18.64 -8.78
C ALA A 15 -14.58 -18.46 -8.46
N GLN A 16 -15.37 -17.98 -9.44
CA GLN A 16 -16.83 -17.92 -9.33
C GLN A 16 -17.44 -19.30 -9.10
N THR A 17 -17.03 -20.31 -9.88
CA THR A 17 -17.57 -21.68 -9.79
C THR A 17 -17.27 -22.33 -8.44
N LYS A 18 -16.12 -22.01 -7.85
CA LYS A 18 -15.71 -22.46 -6.51
C LYS A 18 -16.40 -21.71 -5.37
N GLY A 19 -17.15 -20.65 -5.67
CA GLY A 19 -17.76 -19.79 -4.67
C GLY A 19 -16.74 -18.94 -3.91
N GLU A 20 -15.56 -18.67 -4.47
CA GLU A 20 -14.53 -17.85 -3.81
C GLU A 20 -14.96 -16.39 -3.60
N PHE A 21 -16.01 -15.95 -4.32
CA PHE A 21 -16.62 -14.63 -4.16
C PHE A 21 -17.87 -14.65 -3.25
N ASP A 22 -18.27 -15.81 -2.74
CA ASP A 22 -19.42 -15.93 -1.84
C ASP A 22 -19.02 -15.61 -0.39
N ASN A 23 -19.90 -14.91 0.33
CA ASN A 23 -19.73 -14.59 1.76
C ASN A 23 -18.39 -13.89 2.10
N LEU A 24 -17.87 -13.07 1.18
CA LEU A 24 -16.71 -12.24 1.46
C LEU A 24 -16.95 -11.37 2.71
N PRO A 25 -15.91 -11.09 3.51
CA PRO A 25 -16.03 -10.18 4.65
C PRO A 25 -16.65 -8.83 4.21
N GLY A 26 -17.70 -8.41 4.90
CA GLY A 26 -18.45 -7.18 4.57
C GLY A 26 -19.49 -7.33 3.44
N SER A 27 -19.74 -8.55 2.94
CA SER A 27 -20.79 -8.79 1.94
C SER A 27 -22.18 -8.39 2.48
N GLY A 28 -22.87 -7.50 1.75
CA GLY A 28 -24.19 -6.98 2.14
C GLY A 28 -24.14 -5.85 3.18
N GLU A 29 -22.97 -5.52 3.71
CA GLU A 29 -22.79 -4.40 4.64
C GLU A 29 -22.55 -3.07 3.90
N PRO A 30 -22.90 -1.92 4.49
CA PRO A 30 -22.53 -0.62 3.94
C PRO A 30 -21.01 -0.48 3.79
N LEU A 31 -20.58 0.03 2.64
CA LEU A 31 -19.17 0.31 2.41
C LEU A 31 -18.66 1.36 3.42
N THR A 32 -17.60 1.02 4.15
CA THR A 32 -16.86 2.00 4.95
C THR A 32 -15.95 2.78 4.01
N LEU A 33 -16.30 4.03 3.76
CA LEU A 33 -15.49 4.91 2.92
C LEU A 33 -14.38 5.54 3.77
N ASP A 34 -13.16 5.45 3.28
CA ASP A 34 -12.05 6.24 3.82
C ASP A 34 -12.34 7.74 3.70
N ASP A 35 -11.79 8.53 4.63
CA ASP A 35 -11.83 9.99 4.56
C ASP A 35 -10.89 10.50 3.45
N ASP A 36 -11.44 10.58 2.25
CA ASP A 36 -10.77 11.10 1.05
C ASP A 36 -11.06 12.60 0.84
N SER A 37 -11.47 13.34 1.89
CA SER A 37 -11.86 14.76 1.78
C SER A 37 -10.73 15.65 1.26
N HIS A 38 -9.47 15.25 1.50
CA HIS A 38 -8.27 15.94 1.02
C HIS A 38 -7.85 15.56 -0.40
N VAL A 39 -8.54 14.59 -1.03
CA VAL A 39 -8.21 14.10 -2.37
C VAL A 39 -9.29 14.59 -3.36
N PRO A 40 -8.89 15.24 -4.47
CA PRO A 40 -9.80 15.60 -5.57
C PRO A 40 -10.58 14.38 -6.06
N ALA A 41 -11.86 14.55 -6.39
CA ALA A 41 -12.78 13.44 -6.65
C ALA A 41 -12.29 12.50 -7.77
N GLU A 42 -11.69 13.07 -8.81
CA GLU A 42 -11.10 12.40 -9.95
C GLU A 42 -9.87 11.54 -9.59
N LEU A 43 -9.19 11.83 -8.48
CA LEU A 43 -7.98 11.10 -8.04
C LEU A 43 -8.26 10.02 -7.00
N ARG A 44 -9.43 10.03 -6.35
CA ARG A 44 -9.75 9.11 -5.22
C ARG A 44 -9.63 7.64 -5.59
N ALA A 45 -10.13 7.26 -6.77
CA ALA A 45 -10.09 5.88 -7.22
C ALA A 45 -8.64 5.37 -7.39
N GLY A 46 -7.76 6.20 -7.96
CA GLY A 46 -6.34 5.87 -8.10
C GLY A 46 -5.63 5.76 -6.76
N TYR A 47 -5.85 6.71 -5.85
CA TYR A 47 -5.28 6.67 -4.51
C TYR A 47 -5.72 5.44 -3.70
N ARG A 48 -7.01 5.06 -3.79
CA ARG A 48 -7.52 3.84 -3.15
C ARG A 48 -6.89 2.58 -3.70
N LEU A 49 -6.73 2.49 -5.03
CA LEU A 49 -6.08 1.35 -5.67
C LEU A 49 -4.64 1.19 -5.19
N LEU A 50 -3.87 2.29 -5.16
CA LEU A 50 -2.48 2.29 -4.69
C LEU A 50 -2.39 1.92 -3.20
N LYS A 51 -3.25 2.51 -2.35
CA LYS A 51 -3.34 2.18 -0.92
C LYS A 51 -3.61 0.69 -0.70
N ASN A 52 -4.57 0.12 -1.45
CA ASN A 52 -4.93 -1.30 -1.37
C ASN A 52 -3.80 -2.22 -1.86
N ALA A 53 -2.98 -1.76 -2.81
CA ALA A 53 -1.80 -2.47 -3.28
C ALA A 53 -0.59 -2.36 -2.32
N GLY A 54 -0.71 -1.64 -1.21
CA GLY A 54 0.37 -1.39 -0.26
C GLY A 54 1.39 -0.35 -0.75
N CYS A 55 1.07 0.41 -1.80
CA CYS A 55 1.91 1.51 -2.27
C CYS A 55 1.80 2.70 -1.31
N LEU A 56 2.93 3.15 -0.77
CA LEU A 56 2.99 4.34 0.06
C LEU A 56 3.12 5.60 -0.82
N PRO A 57 2.41 6.70 -0.50
CA PRO A 57 2.71 8.01 -1.05
C PRO A 57 4.17 8.40 -0.79
N PRO A 58 4.80 9.17 -1.69
CA PRO A 58 6.22 9.52 -1.59
C PRO A 58 6.57 10.23 -0.29
N GLU A 59 5.65 11.03 0.26
CA GLU A 59 5.85 11.75 1.53
C GLU A 59 5.98 10.79 2.71
N LEU A 60 5.18 9.72 2.73
CA LEU A 60 5.24 8.70 3.77
C LEU A 60 6.46 7.80 3.59
N GLU A 61 6.87 7.54 2.36
CA GLU A 61 8.08 6.76 2.06
C GLU A 61 9.33 7.49 2.58
N GLN A 62 9.46 8.78 2.25
CA GLN A 62 10.54 9.64 2.77
C GLN A 62 10.54 9.69 4.30
N ARG A 63 9.36 9.79 4.93
CA ARG A 63 9.27 9.76 6.40
C ARG A 63 9.74 8.42 6.97
N ARG A 64 9.38 7.30 6.34
CA ARG A 64 9.83 5.97 6.77
C ARG A 64 11.35 5.86 6.68
N GLU A 65 11.94 6.34 5.59
CA GLU A 65 13.40 6.37 5.40
C GLU A 65 14.10 7.26 6.45
N ALA A 66 13.57 8.44 6.71
CA ALA A 66 14.12 9.35 7.72
C ALA A 66 14.12 8.73 9.13
N VAL A 67 13.03 8.04 9.51
CA VAL A 67 12.94 7.33 10.80
C VAL A 67 13.94 6.18 10.84
N ALA A 68 14.02 5.36 9.79
CA ALA A 68 14.98 4.26 9.72
C ALA A 68 16.43 4.75 9.83
N LEU A 69 16.75 5.86 9.15
CA LEU A 69 18.05 6.51 9.25
C LEU A 69 18.34 6.99 10.68
N ALA A 70 17.38 7.65 11.32
CA ALA A 70 17.52 8.11 12.70
C ALA A 70 17.74 6.95 13.68
N ASP A 71 17.06 5.83 13.49
CA ASP A 71 17.24 4.63 14.32
C ASP A 71 18.61 3.97 14.09
N LEU A 72 19.10 3.94 12.85
CA LEU A 72 20.46 3.50 12.55
C LEU A 72 21.50 4.39 13.22
N LEU A 73 21.31 5.71 13.19
CA LEU A 73 22.22 6.67 13.83
C LEU A 73 22.31 6.47 15.35
N LYS A 74 21.20 6.11 16.02
CA LYS A 74 21.22 5.80 17.47
C LYS A 74 22.08 4.58 17.81
N GLY A 75 22.24 3.64 16.88
CA GLY A 75 23.08 2.46 17.05
C GLY A 75 24.57 2.69 16.79
N VAL A 76 24.95 3.88 16.29
CA VAL A 76 26.36 4.22 16.06
C VAL A 76 27.03 4.50 17.40
N ARG A 77 28.16 3.83 17.64
CA ARG A 77 28.97 4.03 18.85
C ARG A 77 29.56 5.44 18.86
N GLN A 78 29.18 6.23 19.84
CA GLN A 78 29.65 7.61 20.04
C GLN A 78 31.14 7.66 20.46
N ASP A 79 31.67 6.52 20.88
CA ASP A 79 33.05 6.27 21.30
C ASP A 79 33.99 5.83 20.15
N ASP A 80 33.53 5.79 18.88
CA ASP A 80 34.42 5.61 17.72
C ASP A 80 35.18 6.92 17.43
N PRO A 81 36.52 6.91 17.30
CA PRO A 81 37.33 8.10 17.03
C PRO A 81 37.01 8.80 15.69
N ARG A 82 36.19 8.20 14.81
CA ARG A 82 35.69 8.79 13.56
C ARG A 82 34.27 9.38 13.69
N HIS A 83 33.67 9.32 14.87
CA HIS A 83 32.37 9.91 15.14
C HIS A 83 32.50 11.43 15.22
N ALA A 84 32.36 12.12 14.09
CA ALA A 84 32.28 13.58 14.05
C ALA A 84 30.85 14.01 14.45
N GLU A 85 30.74 14.81 15.52
CA GLU A 85 29.47 15.46 15.85
C GLU A 85 29.09 16.42 14.71
N LEU A 86 27.98 16.13 14.03
CA LEU A 86 27.37 17.04 13.06
C LEU A 86 26.65 18.15 13.85
N SER A 87 27.16 19.38 13.75
CA SER A 87 26.57 20.58 14.37
C SER A 87 25.38 21.13 13.61
#